data_AF-A0A8H4R9V8-F1
#
_entry.id   AF-A0A8H4R9V8-F1
#
_cell.length_a   1.000
_cell.length_b   1.000
_cell.length_c   1.000
_cell.angle_alpha   90.00
_cell.angle_beta   90.00
_cell.angle_gamma   90.00
#
_symmetry.space_group_name_H-M   'P 1'
#
loop_
_entity.id
_entity.type
_entity.pdbx_description
1 polymer ?
#
loop_
_entity_poly.entity_id
_entity_poly.type
_entity_poly.pdbx_seq_one_letter_code
_entity_poly.pdbx_strand_id
1 'polypeptide(L)'
;MLQSPLISVLGKDPQRKHRINANSFQQNAITTVNGWQYAAFYTEDSKNTGVCHVNLSRRKIDLSKIYTAQAHWETITFDDYDQIADDGHNIISIGVAKGDGTIHCAFDHHCDRQDFAA
;
A
#
# COMPACT_ATOMS: atom_id res chain seq x y z
N MET A 1 20.85 -25.65 2.19
CA MET A 1 19.66 -25.15 1.48
C MET A 1 19.14 -23.93 2.22
N LEU A 2 18.78 -22.85 1.51
CA LEU A 2 18.14 -21.68 2.13
C LEU A 2 16.70 -22.03 2.49
N GLN A 3 16.19 -21.47 3.58
CA GLN A 3 14.80 -21.62 3.98
C GLN A 3 13.88 -20.98 2.92
N SER A 4 12.73 -21.61 2.65
CA SER A 4 11.73 -21.03 1.76
C SER A 4 11.23 -19.69 2.32
N PRO A 5 11.01 -18.68 1.46
CA PRO A 5 10.48 -17.40 1.91
C PRO A 5 9.04 -17.56 2.40
N LEU A 6 8.69 -16.81 3.43
CA LEU A 6 7.30 -16.65 3.86
C LEU A 6 6.62 -15.59 2.98
N ILE A 7 5.55 -15.99 2.30
CA ILE A 7 4.81 -15.13 1.37
C ILE A 7 3.51 -14.67 2.07
N SER A 8 3.25 -13.36 2.02
CA SER A 8 1.99 -12.77 2.46
C SER A 8 1.46 -11.86 1.37
N VAL A 9 0.25 -12.17 0.89
CA VAL A 9 -0.39 -11.49 -0.24
C VAL A 9 -1.34 -10.42 0.31
N LEU A 10 -1.16 -9.18 -0.15
CA LEU A 10 -2.00 -8.03 0.22
C LEU A 10 -3.26 -7.91 -0.64
N GLY A 11 -3.15 -8.23 -1.93
CA GLY A 11 -4.24 -8.09 -2.88
C GLY A 11 -3.80 -8.44 -4.30
N LYS A 12 -4.76 -8.41 -5.23
CA LYS A 12 -4.49 -8.55 -6.66
C LYS A 12 -4.02 -7.20 -7.21
N ASP A 13 -2.88 -7.20 -7.87
CA ASP A 13 -2.36 -6.02 -8.55
C ASP A 13 -3.29 -5.62 -9.72
N PRO A 14 -3.61 -4.33 -9.91
CA PRO A 14 -4.47 -3.87 -10.99
C PRO A 14 -3.93 -4.25 -12.37
N GLN A 15 -4.81 -4.68 -13.28
CA GLN A 15 -4.42 -5.00 -14.66
C GLN A 15 -4.40 -3.74 -15.52
N ARG A 16 -3.22 -3.12 -15.67
CA ARG A 16 -3.04 -1.83 -16.35
C ARG A 16 -1.90 -1.85 -17.35
N LYS A 17 -1.86 -0.86 -18.24
CA LYS A 17 -0.73 -0.68 -19.15
C LYS A 17 0.49 -0.16 -18.40
N HIS A 18 0.31 0.78 -17.48
CA HIS A 18 1.39 1.34 -16.69
C HIS A 18 1.38 0.78 -15.26
N ARG A 19 2.57 0.43 -14.76
CA ARG A 19 2.76 -0.08 -13.40
C ARG A 19 2.47 1.03 -12.40
N ILE A 20 1.48 0.85 -11.51
CA ILE A 20 1.13 1.86 -10.49
C ILE A 20 1.59 1.48 -9.07
N ASN A 21 1.78 0.19 -8.78
CA ASN A 21 2.26 -0.30 -7.48
C ASN A 21 3.72 -0.73 -7.53
N ALA A 22 4.45 -0.54 -6.42
CA ALA A 22 5.81 -1.02 -6.21
C ALA A 22 6.83 -0.49 -7.23
N ASN A 23 6.64 0.76 -7.65
CA ASN A 23 7.63 1.48 -8.45
C ASN A 23 8.85 1.85 -7.58
N SER A 24 10.04 1.91 -8.17
CA SER A 24 11.29 2.19 -7.44
C SER A 24 11.34 3.58 -6.80
N PHE A 25 10.54 4.52 -7.30
CA PHE A 25 10.42 5.89 -6.79
C PHE A 25 9.31 6.07 -5.74
N GLN A 26 8.52 5.02 -5.46
CA GLN A 26 7.47 5.06 -4.44
C GLN A 26 8.08 5.28 -3.05
N GLN A 27 7.77 6.40 -2.40
CA GLN A 27 8.29 6.70 -1.06
C GLN A 27 7.54 5.84 -0.03
N ASN A 28 8.21 4.79 0.42
CA ASN A 28 7.72 3.76 1.35
C ASN A 28 6.48 2.98 0.86
N ALA A 29 6.61 2.09 -0.12
CA ALA A 29 5.53 1.13 -0.43
C ALA A 29 5.13 0.27 0.79
N ILE A 30 6.11 0.00 1.66
CA ILE A 30 5.96 -0.68 2.94
C ILE A 30 6.90 -0.03 3.96
N THR A 31 6.44 0.17 5.19
CA THR A 31 7.26 0.74 6.28
C THR A 31 6.93 0.10 7.62
N THR A 32 7.89 0.10 8.54
CA THR A 32 7.71 -0.44 9.89
C THR A 32 7.99 0.62 10.94
N VAL A 33 7.01 0.90 11.78
CA VAL A 33 7.10 1.86 12.88
C VAL A 33 6.51 1.25 14.15
N ASN A 34 7.26 1.30 15.26
CA ASN A 34 6.83 0.87 16.58
C ASN A 34 6.24 -0.57 16.63
N GLY A 35 6.84 -1.51 15.91
CA GLY A 35 6.42 -2.92 15.87
C GLY A 35 5.21 -3.22 14.97
N TRP A 36 4.73 -2.22 14.24
CA TRP A 36 3.70 -2.36 13.21
C TRP A 36 4.29 -2.13 11.83
N GLN A 37 3.87 -2.95 10.88
CA GLN A 37 4.20 -2.79 9.47
C GLN A 37 2.98 -2.25 8.75
N TYR A 38 3.19 -1.28 7.88
CA TYR A 38 2.18 -0.58 7.09
C TYR A 38 2.52 -0.73 5.62
N ALA A 39 1.51 -0.91 4.78
CA ALA A 39 1.64 -0.95 3.34
C ALA A 39 0.48 -0.20 2.71
N ALA A 40 0.73 0.47 1.58
CA ALA A 40 -0.32 1.08 0.80
C ALA A 40 -0.20 0.71 -0.68
N PHE A 41 -1.33 0.38 -1.29
CA PHE A 41 -1.38 -0.18 -2.63
C PHE A 41 -2.75 0.05 -3.27
N TYR A 42 -2.77 0.08 -4.59
CA TYR A 42 -4.00 0.05 -5.36
C TYR A 42 -4.49 -1.37 -5.56
N THR A 43 -5.80 -1.55 -5.53
CA THR A 43 -6.49 -2.71 -6.11
C THR A 43 -7.54 -2.23 -7.09
N GLU A 44 -7.78 -3.00 -8.14
CA GLU A 44 -8.85 -2.72 -9.10
C GLU A 44 -10.22 -2.97 -8.47
N ASP A 45 -11.18 -2.09 -8.74
CA ASP A 45 -12.56 -2.31 -8.35
C ASP A 45 -13.12 -3.56 -9.03
N SER A 46 -13.90 -4.31 -8.27
CA SER A 46 -14.45 -5.60 -8.72
C SER A 46 -15.55 -5.45 -9.77
N LYS A 47 -16.17 -4.25 -9.89
CA LYS A 47 -17.33 -3.99 -10.76
C LYS A 47 -16.97 -3.08 -11.94
N ASN A 48 -15.99 -2.21 -11.77
CA ASN A 48 -15.62 -1.17 -12.71
C ASN A 48 -14.16 -1.36 -13.17
N THR A 49 -13.97 -2.04 -14.30
CA THR A 49 -12.65 -2.24 -14.90
C THR A 49 -11.93 -0.90 -15.14
N GLY A 50 -10.66 -0.84 -14.74
CA GLY A 50 -9.84 0.37 -14.85
C GLY A 50 -9.99 1.38 -13.71
N VAL A 51 -10.98 1.20 -12.81
CA VAL A 51 -11.08 1.97 -11.57
C VAL A 51 -10.27 1.28 -10.48
N CYS A 52 -9.43 2.03 -9.77
CA CYS A 52 -8.63 1.54 -8.67
C CYS A 52 -8.96 2.28 -7.38
N HIS A 53 -8.87 1.57 -6.25
CA HIS A 53 -9.02 2.15 -4.93
C HIS A 53 -7.71 2.08 -4.15
N VAL A 54 -7.46 3.11 -3.33
CA VAL A 54 -6.35 3.13 -2.38
C VAL A 54 -6.68 2.19 -1.22
N ASN A 55 -5.72 1.33 -0.88
CA ASN A 55 -5.79 0.48 0.30
C ASN A 55 -4.65 0.84 1.24
N LEU A 56 -4.95 0.98 2.53
CA LEU A 56 -3.96 1.07 3.59
C LEU A 56 -4.09 -0.15 4.49
N SER A 57 -3.04 -0.95 4.55
CA SER A 57 -2.98 -2.15 5.38
C SER A 57 -1.97 -2.00 6.50
N ARG A 58 -2.26 -2.62 7.64
CA ARG A 58 -1.31 -2.76 8.75
C ARG A 58 -1.31 -4.16 9.34
N ARG A 59 -0.19 -4.55 9.95
CA ARG A 59 -0.08 -5.76 10.78
C ARG A 59 0.94 -5.60 11.87
N LYS A 60 0.80 -6.36 12.96
CA LYS A 60 1.82 -6.43 14.00
C LYS A 60 2.96 -7.35 13.56
N ILE A 61 4.20 -6.96 13.82
CA ILE A 61 5.38 -7.78 13.59
C ILE A 61 5.80 -8.43 14.91
N ASP A 62 5.85 -9.76 14.91
CA ASP A 62 6.45 -10.56 15.98
C ASP A 62 7.83 -11.01 15.55
N LEU A 63 8.87 -10.34 16.03
CA LEU A 63 10.26 -10.64 15.69
C LEU A 63 10.68 -12.06 16.10
N SER A 64 10.01 -12.65 17.10
CA SER A 64 10.29 -14.03 17.54
C SER A 64 9.79 -15.10 16.54
N LYS A 65 8.92 -14.71 15.59
CA LYS A 65 8.27 -15.61 14.63
C LYS A 65 8.53 -15.23 13.17
N ILE A 66 9.44 -14.30 12.90
CA ILE A 66 9.61 -13.71 11.55
C ILE A 66 9.89 -14.74 10.43
N TYR A 67 10.42 -15.91 10.78
CA TYR A 67 10.70 -17.01 9.86
C TYR A 67 9.66 -18.14 9.88
N THR A 68 8.66 -18.10 10.78
CA THR A 68 7.73 -19.21 11.02
C THR A 68 6.27 -18.82 10.91
N ALA A 69 5.91 -17.56 11.20
CA ALA A 69 4.55 -17.06 11.11
C ALA A 69 4.50 -15.53 10.91
N GLN A 70 3.43 -15.06 10.27
CA GLN A 70 3.13 -13.64 10.11
C GLN A 70 1.70 -13.36 10.57
N ALA A 71 1.49 -12.20 11.20
CA ALA A 71 0.15 -11.73 11.48
C ALA A 71 -0.58 -11.40 10.17
N HIS A 72 -1.91 -11.55 10.20
CA HIS A 72 -2.77 -11.12 9.11
C HIS A 72 -2.76 -9.60 8.96
N TRP A 73 -3.01 -9.14 7.74
CA TRP A 73 -3.20 -7.73 7.44
C TRP A 73 -4.62 -7.29 7.78
N GLU A 74 -4.73 -6.16 8.45
CA GLU A 74 -5.95 -5.37 8.57
C GLU A 74 -5.90 -4.29 7.48
N THR A 75 -6.93 -4.19 6.64
CA THR A 75 -6.96 -3.26 5.51
C THR A 75 -8.16 -2.34 5.62
N ILE A 76 -7.94 -1.05 5.37
CA ILE A 76 -8.99 -0.10 5.04
C ILE A 76 -8.87 0.28 3.56
N THR A 77 -10.00 0.37 2.88
CA THR A 77 -10.11 0.80 1.48
C THR A 77 -10.78 2.16 1.44
N PHE A 78 -10.27 3.05 0.60
CA PHE A 78 -10.75 4.42 0.44
C PHE A 78 -11.81 4.40 -0.66
N ASP A 79 -13.04 4.04 -0.29
CA ASP A 79 -14.16 3.85 -1.22
C ASP A 79 -14.78 5.19 -1.69
N ASP A 80 -14.29 6.32 -1.17
CA ASP A 80 -14.70 7.68 -1.52
C ASP A 80 -13.82 8.34 -2.59
N TYR A 81 -12.84 7.59 -3.12
CA TYR A 81 -11.93 8.05 -4.17
C TYR A 81 -11.70 6.99 -5.24
N ASP A 82 -11.89 7.38 -6.51
CA ASP A 82 -11.65 6.56 -7.69
C ASP A 82 -10.38 7.02 -8.41
N GLN A 83 -9.34 6.20 -8.39
CA GLN A 83 -8.15 6.37 -9.23
C GLN A 83 -8.45 5.77 -10.61
N ILE A 84 -8.56 6.61 -11.65
CA ILE A 84 -8.97 6.18 -13.00
C ILE A 84 -7.89 6.36 -14.07
N ALA A 85 -6.89 7.21 -13.83
CA ALA A 85 -5.85 7.52 -14.81
C ALA A 85 -4.82 6.38 -14.90
N ASP A 86 -4.69 5.72 -16.06
CA ASP A 86 -3.66 4.71 -16.32
C ASP A 86 -2.30 5.38 -16.52
N ASP A 87 -1.74 5.85 -15.41
CA ASP A 87 -0.45 6.53 -15.33
C ASP A 87 0.39 5.91 -14.20
N GLY A 88 1.60 5.47 -14.54
CA GLY A 88 2.51 4.83 -13.58
C GLY A 88 3.13 5.79 -12.56
N HIS A 89 3.02 7.11 -12.77
CA HIS A 89 3.53 8.11 -11.84
C HIS A 89 2.61 8.32 -10.63
N ASN A 90 1.34 7.92 -10.73
CA ASN A 90 0.25 8.16 -9.79
C ASN A 90 0.30 7.23 -8.57
N ILE A 91 1.51 6.99 -8.05
CA ILE A 91 1.82 6.07 -6.96
C ILE A 91 1.23 6.54 -5.63
N ILE A 92 1.28 5.67 -4.61
CA ILE A 92 0.96 6.02 -3.22
C ILE A 92 2.24 6.12 -2.40
N SER A 93 2.45 7.22 -1.69
CA SER A 93 3.51 7.37 -0.70
C SER A 93 2.93 7.43 0.71
N ILE A 94 3.54 6.71 1.66
CA ILE A 94 3.12 6.72 3.07
C ILE A 94 4.25 7.11 4.03
N GLY A 95 3.86 7.73 5.14
CA GLY A 95 4.72 7.99 6.29
C GLY A 95 3.93 7.83 7.58
N VAL A 96 4.59 7.30 8.62
CA VAL A 96 3.98 7.20 9.97
C VAL A 96 4.78 8.03 10.94
N ALA A 97 4.13 9.01 11.56
CA ALA A 97 4.73 9.87 12.54
C ALA A 97 5.07 9.06 13.80
N LYS A 98 6.34 9.06 14.21
CA LYS A 98 6.80 8.25 15.36
C LYS A 98 6.27 8.74 16.71
N GLY A 99 5.90 10.02 16.80
CA GLY A 99 5.49 10.66 18.05
C GLY A 99 4.06 10.31 18.47
N ASP A 100 3.14 10.27 17.53
CA ASP A 100 1.69 10.09 17.77
C ASP A 100 1.07 8.92 16.98
N GLY A 101 1.81 8.36 16.01
CA GLY A 101 1.32 7.28 15.17
C GLY A 101 0.45 7.72 13.99
N THR A 102 0.35 9.03 13.72
CA THR A 102 -0.43 9.55 12.59
C THR A 102 0.11 9.01 11.27
N ILE A 103 -0.78 8.55 10.38
CA ILE A 103 -0.42 7.94 9.09
C ILE A 103 -0.73 8.94 7.99
N HIS A 104 0.31 9.46 7.35
CA HIS A 104 0.20 10.34 6.20
C HIS A 104 0.24 9.54 4.91
N CYS A 105 -0.70 9.81 4.01
CA CYS A 105 -0.82 9.17 2.71
C CYS A 105 -0.98 10.24 1.62
N ALA A 106 -0.15 10.18 0.58
CA ALA A 106 -0.25 11.03 -0.62
C ALA A 106 -0.30 10.13 -1.85
N PHE A 107 -1.24 10.38 -2.76
CA PHE A 107 -1.52 9.46 -3.87
C PHE A 107 -2.12 10.17 -5.09
N ASP A 108 -1.99 9.54 -6.26
CA ASP A 108 -2.63 9.93 -7.52
C ASP A 108 -2.20 11.30 -8.10
N HIS A 109 -0.89 11.61 -8.08
CA HIS A 109 -0.37 12.88 -8.65
C HIS A 109 0.51 12.67 -9.89
N HIS A 110 0.24 13.41 -10.97
CA HIS A 110 1.20 13.65 -12.04
C HIS A 110 1.05 15.05 -12.64
N CYS A 111 1.61 16.04 -11.92
CA CYS A 111 1.39 17.48 -12.16
C CYS A 111 -0.04 17.96 -11.90
N ASP A 112 -0.79 17.21 -11.09
CA ASP A 112 -2.18 17.50 -10.70
C ASP A 112 -2.29 18.15 -9.31
N ARG A 113 -3.53 18.42 -8.90
CA ARG A 113 -3.85 18.87 -7.54
C ARG A 113 -3.46 17.79 -6.52
N GLN A 114 -2.99 18.23 -5.35
CA GLN A 114 -2.61 17.33 -4.26
C GLN A 114 -3.83 16.71 -3.57
N ASP A 115 -3.93 15.38 -3.67
CA ASP A 115 -4.72 14.49 -2.82
C ASP A 115 -3.87 13.94 -1.64
N PHE A 116 -4.35 14.16 -0.42
CA PHE A 116 -3.65 13.86 0.83
C PHE A 116 -4.62 13.47 1.95
N ALA A 117 -4.26 12.42 2.71
CA ALA A 117 -4.96 11.98 3.91
C ALA A 117 -3.97 11.85 5.10
N ALA A 118 -4.41 12.20 6.31
CA ALA A 118 -3.64 12.14 7.56
C ALA A 118 -4.50 11.68 8.74
#